data_AF-A0A2G6U1I9-F1
#
_entry.id   AF-A0A2G6U1I9-F1
#
_cell.length_a   1.000
_cell.length_b   1.000
_cell.length_c   1.000
_cell.angle_alpha   90.00
_cell.angle_beta   90.00
_cell.angle_gamma   90.00
#
_symmetry.space_group_name_H-M   'P 1'
#
loop_
_entity.id
_entity.type
_entity.pdbx_description
1 polymer ?
#
loop_
_entity_poly.entity_id
_entity_poly.type
_entity_poly.pdbx_seq_one_letter_code
_entity_poly.pdbx_strand_id
1 'polypeptide(L)'
;MRYEYIKEGLNNILLELKEQSNVSGEFSKDILNYDDQIRNLDEYINDVDEFGIAYELIVVLLEKYSFRILGKNAIHLLEIGLIFGFKTTRDIDDEFSRE
;
A
#
# COMPACT_ATOMS: atom_id res chain seq x y z
N MET A 1 12.79 1.22 -15.74
CA MET A 1 13.17 -0.02 -15.01
C MET A 1 12.72 0.03 -13.55
N ARG A 2 13.12 1.02 -12.74
CA ARG A 2 12.66 1.13 -11.33
C ARG A 2 11.17 1.45 -11.18
N TYR A 3 10.60 2.32 -12.01
CA TYR A 3 9.17 2.69 -11.96
C TYR A 3 8.24 1.54 -12.34
N GLU A 4 8.55 0.81 -13.41
CA GLU A 4 7.78 -0.39 -13.82
C GLU A 4 7.71 -1.45 -12.71
N TYR A 5 8.84 -1.69 -12.04
CA TYR A 5 8.91 -2.63 -10.92
C TYR A 5 8.02 -2.20 -9.75
N ILE A 6 8.06 -0.91 -9.37
CA ILE A 6 7.17 -0.37 -8.33
C ILE A 6 5.70 -0.50 -8.75
N LYS A 7 5.36 -0.06 -9.97
CA LYS A 7 3.99 -0.08 -10.49
C LYS A 7 3.43 -1.50 -10.55
N GLU A 8 4.24 -2.47 -10.98
CA GLU A 8 3.87 -3.89 -10.98
C GLU A 8 3.61 -4.40 -9.56
N GLY A 9 4.50 -4.12 -8.61
CA GLY A 9 4.34 -4.55 -7.22
C GLY A 9 3.09 -3.99 -6.56
N LEU A 10 2.83 -2.68 -6.73
CA LEU A 10 1.64 -2.03 -6.18
C LEU A 10 0.36 -2.55 -6.85
N ASN A 11 0.36 -2.77 -8.17
CA ASN A 11 -0.80 -3.34 -8.87
C ASN A 11 -1.11 -4.77 -8.42
N ASN A 12 -0.09 -5.61 -8.19
CA ASN A 12 -0.29 -6.97 -7.69
C ASN A 12 -0.97 -6.98 -6.31
N ILE A 13 -0.61 -6.04 -5.43
CA ILE A 13 -1.25 -5.90 -4.12
C ILE A 13 -2.66 -5.33 -4.28
N LEU A 14 -2.86 -4.32 -5.12
CA LEU A 14 -4.19 -3.76 -5.41
C LEU A 14 -5.18 -4.83 -5.87
N LEU A 15 -4.74 -5.76 -6.74
CA LEU A 15 -5.57 -6.88 -7.17
C LEU A 15 -5.99 -7.78 -5.99
N GLU A 16 -5.06 -8.11 -5.09
CA GLU A 16 -5.38 -8.90 -3.89
C GLU A 16 -6.37 -8.17 -2.96
N LEU A 17 -6.23 -6.85 -2.81
CA LEU A 17 -7.17 -6.05 -2.02
C LEU A 17 -8.57 -6.02 -2.67
N LYS A 18 -8.64 -5.90 -4.00
CA LYS A 18 -9.90 -5.94 -4.80
C LYS A 18 -10.65 -7.27 -4.64
N GLU A 19 -9.94 -8.38 -4.50
CA GLU A 19 -10.53 -9.71 -4.32
C GLU A 19 -11.14 -9.94 -2.92
N GLN A 20 -10.85 -9.06 -1.95
CA GLN A 20 -11.23 -9.20 -0.55
C GLN A 20 -12.31 -8.19 -0.12
N SER A 21 -13.37 -8.04 -0.93
CA SER A 21 -14.48 -7.13 -0.64
C SER A 21 -15.21 -7.45 0.68
N ASN A 22 -15.04 -8.65 1.23
CA ASN A 22 -15.54 -9.03 2.55
C ASN A 22 -14.95 -8.18 3.70
N VAL A 23 -13.78 -7.55 3.50
CA VAL A 23 -13.16 -6.65 4.49
C VAL A 23 -13.89 -5.31 4.58
N SER A 24 -14.73 -4.95 3.59
CA SER A 24 -15.51 -3.70 3.58
C SER A 24 -16.37 -3.50 4.84
N GLY A 25 -16.80 -4.58 5.51
CA GLY A 25 -17.57 -4.51 6.75
C GLY A 25 -16.80 -3.96 7.97
N GLU A 26 -15.47 -3.87 7.89
CA GLU A 26 -14.61 -3.32 8.95
C GLU A 26 -14.46 -1.80 8.86
N PHE A 27 -14.82 -1.19 7.72
CA PHE A 27 -14.64 0.24 7.49
C PHE A 27 -15.61 1.06 8.35
N SER A 28 -15.07 2.07 9.05
CA SER A 28 -15.90 3.05 9.74
C SER A 28 -16.70 3.89 8.73
N LYS A 29 -17.87 4.37 9.15
CA LYS A 29 -18.70 5.30 8.35
C LYS A 29 -18.12 6.71 8.27
N ASP A 30 -17.16 7.03 9.14
CA ASP A 30 -16.54 8.35 9.23
C ASP A 30 -15.35 8.53 8.29
N ILE A 31 -14.99 7.49 7.53
CA ILE A 31 -13.89 7.47 6.57
C ILE A 31 -14.38 7.09 5.18
N LEU A 32 -13.54 7.28 4.17
CA LEU A 32 -13.79 6.76 2.82
C LEU A 32 -14.06 5.26 2.88
N ASN A 33 -15.13 4.82 2.21
CA ASN A 33 -15.51 3.43 2.14
C ASN A 33 -14.50 2.62 1.30
N TYR A 34 -14.63 1.30 1.37
CA TYR A 34 -13.76 0.36 0.65
C TYR A 34 -13.66 0.68 -0.85
N ASP A 35 -14.77 0.89 -1.54
CA ASP A 35 -14.77 1.12 -2.99
C ASP A 35 -14.03 2.41 -3.37
N ASP A 36 -14.22 3.48 -2.58
CA ASP A 36 -13.52 4.74 -2.78
C ASP A 36 -12.01 4.60 -2.53
N GLN A 37 -11.60 3.81 -1.53
CA GLN A 37 -10.18 3.56 -1.24
C GLN A 37 -9.51 2.77 -2.37
N ILE A 38 -10.19 1.73 -2.86
CA ILE A 38 -9.71 0.91 -3.98
C ILE A 38 -9.60 1.75 -5.25
N ARG A 39 -10.58 2.62 -5.52
CA ARG A 39 -10.53 3.54 -6.66
C ARG A 39 -9.37 4.52 -6.55
N ASN A 40 -9.17 5.12 -5.37
CA ASN A 40 -8.06 6.04 -5.15
C ASN A 40 -6.70 5.35 -5.35
N LEU A 41 -6.54 4.12 -4.86
CA LEU A 41 -5.33 3.34 -5.12
C LEU A 41 -5.10 3.11 -6.61
N ASP A 42 -6.14 2.75 -7.35
CA ASP A 42 -6.06 2.55 -8.80
C ASP A 42 -5.61 3.83 -9.50
N GLU A 43 -6.19 4.97 -9.16
CA GLU A 43 -5.83 6.29 -9.70
C GLU A 43 -4.37 6.65 -9.39
N TYR A 44 -3.93 6.50 -8.14
CA TYR A 44 -2.56 6.79 -7.75
C TYR A 44 -1.53 5.91 -8.46
N ILE A 45 -1.84 4.64 -8.70
CA ILE A 45 -0.90 3.71 -9.35
C ILE A 45 -0.93 3.87 -10.87
N ASN A 46 -2.11 4.02 -11.47
CA ASN A 46 -2.29 3.84 -12.91
C ASN A 46 -2.46 5.14 -13.69
N ASP A 47 -3.03 6.19 -13.07
CA ASP A 47 -3.39 7.42 -13.77
C ASP A 47 -2.43 8.58 -13.50
N VAL A 48 -1.97 8.75 -12.26
CA VAL A 48 -1.13 9.90 -11.86
C VAL A 48 0.30 9.54 -11.43
N ASP A 49 0.65 8.24 -11.44
CA ASP A 49 1.99 7.73 -11.07
C ASP A 49 2.50 8.20 -9.68
N GLU A 50 1.57 8.44 -8.74
CA GLU A 50 1.82 8.84 -7.34
C GLU A 50 2.11 7.61 -6.46
N PHE A 51 3.16 6.86 -6.82
CA PHE A 51 3.48 5.57 -6.20
C PHE A 51 3.77 5.63 -4.70
N GLY A 52 4.33 6.74 -4.22
CA GLY A 52 4.58 6.94 -2.78
C GLY A 52 3.28 7.01 -1.99
N ILE A 53 2.29 7.75 -2.51
CA ILE A 53 0.96 7.85 -1.88
C ILE A 53 0.25 6.50 -1.89
N ALA A 54 0.30 5.79 -3.02
CA ALA A 54 -0.27 4.46 -3.14
C ALA A 54 0.35 3.46 -2.14
N TYR A 55 1.68 3.49 -1.99
CA TYR A 55 2.40 2.66 -1.02
C TYR A 55 1.95 2.94 0.42
N GLU A 56 1.95 4.20 0.84
CA GLU A 56 1.54 4.58 2.20
C GLU A 56 0.08 4.18 2.47
N LEU A 57 -0.80 4.38 1.48
CA LEU A 57 -2.20 3.98 1.62
C LEU A 57 -2.34 2.46 1.76
N ILE A 58 -1.62 1.66 0.96
CA ILE A 58 -1.59 0.20 1.10
C ILE A 58 -1.13 -0.20 2.51
N VAL A 59 -0.03 0.38 3.01
CA VAL A 59 0.48 0.07 4.35
C VAL A 59 -0.57 0.38 5.41
N VAL A 60 -1.18 1.56 5.38
CA VAL A 60 -2.24 1.95 6.32
C VAL A 60 -3.44 1.01 6.26
N LEU A 61 -3.85 0.56 5.06
CA LEU A 61 -4.94 -0.40 4.92
C LEU A 61 -4.58 -1.76 5.52
N LEU A 62 -3.35 -2.25 5.30
CA LEU A 62 -2.87 -3.52 5.86
C LEU A 62 -2.69 -3.46 7.38
N GLU A 63 -2.34 -2.31 7.94
CA GLU A 63 -2.21 -2.13 9.40
C GLU A 63 -3.57 -2.06 10.10
N LYS A 64 -4.58 -1.47 9.46
CA LYS A 64 -5.88 -1.19 10.08
C LYS A 64 -6.93 -2.26 9.86
N TYR A 65 -6.85 -3.01 8.77
CA TYR A 65 -7.89 -3.95 8.35
C TYR A 65 -7.34 -5.34 8.12
N SER A 66 -8.22 -6.34 8.17
CA SER A 66 -7.86 -7.75 8.10
C SER A 66 -7.56 -8.25 6.68
N PHE A 67 -6.97 -7.41 5.82
CA PHE A 67 -6.51 -7.81 4.49
C PHE A 67 -5.40 -8.85 4.58
N ARG A 68 -5.42 -9.82 3.65
CA ARG A 68 -4.35 -10.80 3.49
C ARG A 68 -3.69 -10.60 2.15
N ILE A 69 -2.36 -10.58 2.15
CA ILE A 69 -1.58 -10.53 0.92
C ILE A 69 -0.73 -11.79 0.78
N LEU A 70 -0.41 -12.17 -0.45
CA LEU A 70 0.51 -13.29 -0.67
C LEU A 70 1.91 -12.91 -0.18
N GLY A 71 2.63 -13.89 0.37
CA GLY A 71 3.99 -13.65 0.91
C GLY A 71 4.95 -13.03 -0.10
N LYS A 72 4.84 -13.40 -1.39
CA LYS A 72 5.64 -12.77 -2.46
C LYS A 72 5.36 -11.28 -2.63
N ASN A 73 4.10 -10.87 -2.45
CA ASN A 73 3.69 -9.48 -2.61
C ASN A 73 3.99 -8.67 -1.34
N ALA A 74 4.00 -9.33 -0.17
CA ALA A 74 4.52 -8.74 1.06
C ALA A 74 6.04 -8.44 0.95
N ILE A 75 6.83 -9.37 0.42
CA ILE A 75 8.27 -9.14 0.17
C ILE A 75 8.45 -7.98 -0.80
N HIS A 76 7.68 -7.97 -1.89
CA HIS A 76 7.75 -6.89 -2.89
C HIS A 76 7.37 -5.52 -2.28
N LEU A 77 6.37 -5.47 -1.40
CA LEU A 77 6.01 -4.25 -0.69
C LEU A 77 7.17 -3.72 0.19
N LEU A 78 7.88 -4.63 0.87
CA LEU A 78 9.07 -4.26 1.66
C LEU A 78 10.20 -3.72 0.76
N GLU A 79 10.43 -4.33 -0.40
CA GLU A 79 11.40 -3.86 -1.38
C GLU A 79 11.07 -2.44 -1.89
N ILE A 80 9.77 -2.17 -2.13
CA ILE A 80 9.28 -0.83 -2.50
C ILE A 80 9.49 0.18 -1.35
N GLY A 81 9.22 -0.21 -0.10
CA GLY A 81 9.49 0.64 1.06
C GLY A 81 10.97 1.02 1.19
N LEU A 82 11.87 0.06 0.97
CA LEU A 82 13.31 0.31 0.91
C LEU A 82 13.69 1.25 -0.24
N ILE A 83 12.97 1.20 -1.35
CA ILE A 83 13.17 2.11 -2.49
C ILE A 83 12.80 3.54 -2.12
N PHE A 84 11.65 3.75 -1.46
CA PHE A 84 11.21 5.09 -1.03
C PHE A 84 12.01 5.65 0.15
N GLY A 85 12.80 4.81 0.82
CA GLY A 85 13.48 5.18 2.05
C GLY A 85 12.47 5.06 3.17
N PHE A 86 12.67 4.05 4.02
CA PHE A 86 11.78 3.71 5.12
C PHE A 86 11.48 4.97 5.96
N LYS A 87 10.27 5.52 5.85
CA LYS A 87 9.82 6.67 6.64
C LYS A 87 8.99 6.15 7.80
N THR A 88 9.56 6.28 8.98
CA THR A 88 9.00 5.81 10.24
C THR A 88 9.07 6.94 11.24
N THR A 89 8.10 6.98 12.14
CA THR A 89 8.05 7.95 13.25
C THR A 89 8.39 7.32 14.58
N ARG A 90 8.80 6.04 14.57
CA ARG A 90 9.18 5.32 15.77
C ARG A 90 10.65 5.56 16.06
N ASP A 91 10.95 6.06 17.24
CA ASP A 91 12.32 6.34 17.70
C ASP A 91 13.29 5.14 17.54
N ILE A 92 12.78 3.90 17.61
CA ILE A 92 13.59 2.69 17.45
C ILE A 92 14.06 2.46 16.00
N ASP A 93 13.36 3.01 15.03
CA ASP A 93 13.65 2.79 13.62
C ASP A 93 14.52 3.93 13.02
N ASP A 94 14.91 4.92 13.82
CA ASP A 94 15.77 6.06 13.40
C ASP A 94 17.11 5.57 12.81
N GLU A 95 17.63 4.42 13.27
CA GLU A 95 18.88 3.84 12.75
C GLU A 95 18.80 3.40 11.28
N PHE A 96 17.57 3.22 10.76
CA PHE A 96 17.33 2.85 9.36
C PHE A 96 16.99 4.05 8.48
N SER A 97 16.94 5.26 9.06
CA SER A 97 16.72 6.49 8.31
C SER A 97 17.89 6.76 7.37
N ARG A 98 17.59 7.37 6.21
CA ARG A 98 18.59 7.75 5.19
C ARG A 98 19.07 9.20 5.33
N GLU A 99 18.71 9.87 6.42
CA GLU A 99 19.16 11.22 6.77
C GLU A 99 20.40 11.21 7.66
#